data_AF-A0A9R1NUY5-F1
#
_entry.id   AF-A0A9R1NUY5-F1
#
_cell.length_a   1.000
_cell.length_b   1.000
_cell.length_c   1.000
_cell.angle_alpha   90.00
_cell.angle_beta   90.00
_cell.angle_gamma   90.00
#
_symmetry.space_group_name_H-M   'P 1'
#
loop_
_entity.id
_entity.type
_entity.pdbx_description
1 polymer ?
#
loop_
_entity_poly.entity_id
_entity_poly.type
_entity_poly.pdbx_seq_one_letter_code
_entity_poly.pdbx_strand_id
1 'polypeptide(L)'
;MVLGLVSSVSVGLAIILVRNLWGYAYSNEKEVVEYIARMMPILAVTFLFDDLQCVLSGIVRGCGFQKIGAYVNLSAYYLVGIPAALYFAFVYHLGGM
;
A
#
# COMPACT_ATOMS: atom_id res chain seq x y z
N MET A 1 14.80 -6.88 8.40
CA MET A 1 14.06 -7.62 7.35
C MET A 1 13.11 -8.64 7.95
N VAL A 2 13.57 -9.67 8.67
CA VAL A 2 12.66 -10.66 9.29
C VAL A 2 11.66 -10.03 10.27
N LEU A 3 12.09 -9.12 11.15
CA LEU A 3 11.19 -8.41 12.07
C LEU A 3 10.15 -7.52 11.35
N GLY A 4 10.56 -6.84 10.28
CA GLY A 4 9.68 -6.02 9.44
C GLY A 4 8.60 -6.90 8.79
N LEU A 5 9.02 -7.96 8.08
CA LEU A 5 8.13 -8.92 7.47
C LEU A 5 7.13 -9.54 8.46
N VAL A 6 7.58 -9.93 9.66
CA VAL A 6 6.68 -10.44 10.70
C VAL A 6 5.67 -9.38 11.12
N SER A 7 6.09 -8.13 11.33
CA SER A 7 5.19 -7.05 11.73
C SER A 7 4.17 -6.70 10.65
N SER A 8 4.57 -6.66 9.38
CA SER A 8 3.68 -6.36 8.24
C SER A 8 2.69 -7.48 7.98
N VAL A 9 3.11 -8.75 8.11
CA VAL A 9 2.18 -9.89 8.03
C VAL A 9 1.19 -9.84 9.18
N SER A 10 1.63 -9.50 10.40
CA SER A 10 0.74 -9.37 11.56
C SER A 10 -0.30 -8.27 11.36
N VAL A 11 0.13 -7.10 10.87
CA VAL A 11 -0.75 -5.95 10.59
C VAL A 11 -1.69 -6.26 9.41
N GLY A 12 -1.19 -6.88 8.34
CA GLY A 12 -2.00 -7.30 7.19
C GLY A 12 -3.08 -8.30 7.59
N LEU A 13 -2.75 -9.27 8.45
CA LEU A 13 -3.71 -10.23 9.00
C LEU A 13 -4.75 -9.54 9.88
N ALA A 14 -4.33 -8.60 10.73
CA ALA A 14 -5.24 -7.82 11.57
C ALA A 14 -6.22 -6.98 10.73
N ILE A 15 -5.75 -6.35 9.65
CA ILE A 15 -6.61 -5.58 8.73
C ILE A 15 -7.64 -6.48 8.05
N ILE A 16 -7.24 -7.69 7.61
CA ILE A 16 -8.16 -8.65 7.00
C ILE A 16 -9.20 -9.16 8.02
N LEU A 17 -8.81 -9.38 9.28
CA LEU A 17 -9.71 -9.86 10.34
C LEU A 17 -10.69 -8.78 10.80
N VAL A 18 -10.24 -7.53 10.91
CA VAL A 18 -11.05 -6.39 11.36
C VAL A 18 -11.87 -5.80 10.21
N ARG A 19 -11.85 -6.43 9.02
CA ARG A 19 -12.52 -5.98 7.80
C ARG A 19 -13.96 -5.51 7.99
N ASN A 20 -14.76 -6.28 8.69
CA ASN A 20 -16.17 -5.96 8.84
C ASN A 20 -16.41 -4.87 9.91
N LEU A 21 -15.48 -4.69 10.86
CA LEU A 21 -15.60 -3.70 11.92
C LEU A 21 -15.19 -2.30 11.46
N TRP A 22 -14.12 -2.20 10.65
CA TRP A 22 -13.63 -0.90 10.15
C TRP A 22 -14.61 -0.22 9.20
N GLY A 23 -15.29 -0.98 8.33
CA GLY A 23 -16.34 -0.43 7.47
C GLY A 23 -17.48 0.17 8.29
N TYR A 24 -17.91 -0.53 9.34
CA TYR A 24 -19.00 -0.11 10.22
C TYR A 24 -18.63 1.06 11.13
N ALA A 25 -17.33 1.26 11.42
CA ALA A 25 -16.83 2.37 12.20
C ALA A 25 -16.86 3.71 11.44
N TYR A 26 -16.80 3.68 10.10
CA TYR A 26 -16.78 4.89 9.26
C TYR A 26 -18.14 5.22 8.63
N SER A 27 -18.98 4.22 8.34
CA SER A 27 -20.32 4.45 7.79
C SER A 27 -21.28 3.31 8.10
N ASN A 28 -22.56 3.63 8.29
CA ASN A 28 -23.64 2.63 8.46
C ASN A 28 -24.21 2.16 7.11
N GLU A 29 -23.83 2.81 6.02
CA GLU A 29 -24.28 2.45 4.67
C GLU A 29 -23.60 1.16 4.19
N LYS A 30 -24.42 0.15 3.89
CA LYS A 30 -23.94 -1.20 3.51
C LYS A 30 -23.04 -1.20 2.27
N GLU A 31 -23.31 -0.31 1.30
CA GLU A 31 -22.48 -0.13 0.11
C GLU A 31 -21.04 0.26 0.45
N VAL A 32 -20.85 1.17 1.41
CA VAL A 32 -19.52 1.64 1.82
C VAL A 32 -18.77 0.53 2.57
N VAL A 33 -19.47 -0.24 3.40
CA VAL A 33 -18.88 -1.38 4.12
C VAL A 33 -18.42 -2.46 3.14
N GLU A 34 -19.23 -2.79 2.13
CA GLU A 34 -18.89 -3.80 1.11
C GLU A 34 -17.75 -3.34 0.20
N TYR A 35 -17.69 -2.04 -0.12
CA TYR A 35 -16.59 -1.43 -0.86
C TYR A 35 -15.27 -1.53 -0.09
N ILE A 36 -15.24 -1.08 1.16
CA ILE A 36 -14.05 -1.16 2.03
C ILE A 36 -13.60 -2.62 2.19
N ALA A 37 -14.57 -3.52 2.40
CA ALA A 37 -14.37 -4.95 2.49
C ALA A 37 -13.64 -5.53 1.25
N ARG A 38 -14.02 -5.10 0.04
CA ARG A 38 -13.36 -5.52 -1.21
C ARG A 38 -11.96 -4.91 -1.40
N MET A 39 -11.72 -3.71 -0.90
CA MET A 39 -10.42 -3.03 -0.99
C MET A 39 -9.38 -3.53 0.02
N MET A 40 -9.80 -3.99 1.19
CA MET A 40 -8.85 -4.43 2.24
C MET A 40 -7.83 -5.49 1.87
N PRO A 41 -8.13 -6.53 1.06
CA PRO A 41 -7.07 -7.44 0.61
C PRO A 41 -6.01 -6.74 -0.23
N ILE A 42 -6.37 -5.73 -1.03
CA ILE A 42 -5.41 -4.91 -1.80
C ILE A 42 -4.56 -4.09 -0.83
N LEU A 43 -5.18 -3.45 0.16
CA LEU A 43 -4.47 -2.72 1.22
C LEU A 43 -3.47 -3.61 1.97
N ALA A 44 -3.87 -4.81 2.37
CA ALA A 44 -3.00 -5.76 3.07
C ALA A 44 -1.75 -6.12 2.25
N VAL A 45 -1.89 -6.27 0.93
CA VAL A 45 -0.75 -6.48 0.02
C VAL A 45 0.14 -5.22 -0.04
N THR A 46 -0.45 -4.02 -0.13
CA THR A 46 0.32 -2.76 -0.14
C THR A 46 1.16 -2.58 1.12
N PHE A 47 0.68 -2.99 2.30
CA PHE A 47 1.45 -2.94 3.55
C PHE A 47 2.75 -3.75 3.50
N LEU A 48 2.77 -4.89 2.77
CA LEU A 48 3.99 -5.68 2.59
C LEU A 48 5.02 -4.94 1.73
N PHE A 49 4.55 -4.29 0.65
CA PHE A 49 5.41 -3.51 -0.23
C PHE A 49 5.94 -2.24 0.44
N ASP A 50 5.13 -1.60 1.28
CA ASP A 50 5.51 -0.40 2.04
C ASP A 50 6.62 -0.70 3.05
N ASP A 51 6.50 -1.79 3.83
CA ASP A 51 7.55 -2.20 4.78
C ASP A 51 8.85 -2.54 4.07
N LEU A 52 8.77 -3.25 2.94
CA LEU A 52 9.92 -3.57 2.11
C LEU A 52 10.59 -2.27 1.63
N GLN A 53 9.82 -1.32 1.10
CA GLN A 53 10.34 -0.01 0.68
C GLN A 53 11.00 0.74 1.85
N CYS A 54 10.38 0.72 3.03
CA CYS A 54 10.92 1.33 4.25
C CYS A 54 12.27 0.71 4.66
N VAL A 55 12.38 -0.62 4.68
CA VAL A 55 13.62 -1.33 5.03
C VAL A 55 14.72 -1.05 4.02
N LEU A 56 14.44 -1.16 2.71
CA LEU A 56 15.42 -0.86 1.65
C LEU A 56 15.88 0.60 1.71
N SER A 57 14.94 1.53 1.87
CA SER A 57 15.25 2.96 2.03
C SER A 57 16.06 3.24 3.29
N GLY A 58 15.81 2.51 4.38
CA GLY A 58 16.60 2.55 5.61
C GLY A 58 18.03 2.07 5.41
N ILE A 59 18.23 0.96 4.70
CA ILE A 59 19.57 0.41 4.38
C ILE A 59 20.35 1.41 3.51
N VAL A 60 19.73 1.94 2.46
CA VAL A 60 20.37 2.91 1.55
C VAL A 60 20.80 4.18 2.29
N ARG A 61 19.98 4.66 3.25
CA ARG A 61 20.34 5.78 4.12
C ARG A 61 21.46 5.42 5.09
N GLY A 62 21.43 4.22 5.67
CA GLY A 62 22.49 3.71 6.55
C GLY A 62 23.86 3.59 5.87
N CYS A 63 23.90 3.30 4.57
CA CYS A 63 25.13 3.27 3.79
C CYS A 63 25.60 4.65 3.28
N GLY A 64 24.89 5.73 3.59
CA GLY A 64 25.24 7.10 3.14
C GLY A 64 24.84 7.42 1.69
N PHE A 65 24.20 6.50 0.98
CA PHE A 65 23.76 6.67 -0.42
C PHE A 65 22.37 7.31 -0.55
N GLN A 66 21.96 8.12 0.43
CA GLN A 66 20.63 8.73 0.47
C GLN A 66 20.29 9.54 -0.79
N LYS A 67 21.26 10.25 -1.38
CA LYS A 67 21.04 11.03 -2.61
C LYS A 67 20.62 10.14 -3.77
N ILE A 68 21.30 9.01 -3.96
CA ILE A 68 21.01 8.05 -5.04
C ILE A 68 19.64 7.40 -4.80
N GLY A 69 19.36 6.98 -3.56
CA GLY A 69 18.05 6.43 -3.18
C GLY A 69 16.89 7.41 -3.42
N ALA A 70 17.10 8.71 -3.16
CA ALA A 70 16.09 9.74 -3.42
C ALA A 70 15.80 9.92 -4.91
N TYR A 71 16.82 9.97 -5.76
CA TYR A 71 16.64 10.07 -7.22
C TYR A 71 15.89 8.86 -7.79
N VAL A 72 16.21 7.65 -7.32
CA VAL A 72 15.53 6.41 -7.76
C VAL A 72 14.07 6.39 -7.30
N ASN A 73 13.80 6.77 -6.05
CA ASN A 73 12.43 6.81 -5.54
C ASN A 73 11.57 7.84 -6.30
N LEU A 74 12.10 9.05 -6.53
CA LEU A 74 11.40 10.11 -7.26
C LEU A 74 11.10 9.71 -8.70
N SER A 75 12.10 9.17 -9.41
CA SER A 75 11.91 8.70 -10.79
C SER A 75 10.90 7.56 -10.88
N ALA A 76 10.95 6.59 -9.96
CA ALA A 76 9.98 5.50 -9.91
C ALA A 76 8.54 6.02 -9.67
N TYR A 77 8.32 6.92 -8.72
CA TYR A 77 6.98 7.44 -8.44
C TYR A 77 6.42 8.28 -9.59
N TYR A 78 7.21 9.19 -10.15
CA TYR A 78 6.72 10.14 -11.16
C TYR A 78 6.71 9.58 -12.58
N LEU A 79 7.76 8.85 -12.97
CA LEU A 79 7.87 8.34 -14.35
C LEU A 79 7.19 6.99 -14.56
N VAL A 80 7.00 6.20 -13.49
CA VAL A 80 6.38 4.87 -13.61
C VAL A 80 5.05 4.82 -12.85
N GLY A 81 5.01 5.32 -11.62
CA GLY A 81 3.82 5.30 -10.78
C GLY A 81 2.65 6.07 -11.39
N ILE A 82 2.86 7.32 -11.82
CA ILE A 82 1.81 8.15 -12.44
C ILE A 82 1.26 7.54 -13.73
N PRO A 83 2.08 7.16 -14.75
CA PRO A 83 1.54 6.57 -15.96
C PRO A 83 0.89 5.20 -15.72
N ALA A 84 1.41 4.38 -14.80
CA ALA A 84 0.73 3.16 -14.41
C ALA A 84 -0.62 3.44 -13.74
N ALA A 85 -0.70 4.43 -12.83
CA ALA A 85 -1.94 4.82 -12.18
C ALA A 85 -2.98 5.34 -13.19
N LEU A 86 -2.56 6.17 -14.15
CA LEU A 86 -3.42 6.62 -15.25
C LEU A 86 -3.90 5.44 -16.09
N TYR A 87 -3.01 4.51 -16.43
CA TYR A 87 -3.37 3.32 -17.19
C TYR A 87 -4.40 2.46 -16.44
N PHE A 88 -4.19 2.19 -15.15
CA PHE A 88 -5.15 1.44 -14.33
C PHE A 88 -6.48 2.19 -14.12
N ALA A 89 -6.45 3.53 -13.97
CA ALA A 89 -7.65 4.32 -13.80
C ALA A 89 -8.51 4.37 -15.08
N PHE A 90 -7.89 4.55 -16.26
CA PHE A 90 -8.60 4.75 -17.52
C PHE A 90 -8.87 3.45 -18.31
N VAL A 91 -7.96 2.47 -18.27
CA VAL A 91 -8.12 1.21 -19.03
C VAL A 91 -8.96 0.20 -18.26
N TYR A 92 -8.71 0.07 -16.95
CA TYR A 92 -9.45 -0.87 -16.11
C TYR A 92 -10.68 -0.25 -15.45
N HIS A 93 -10.95 1.05 -15.66
CA HIS A 93 -12.04 1.80 -15.00
C HIS A 93 -12.09 1.57 -13.47
N LEU A 94 -10.94 1.33 -12.84
CA LEU A 94 -10.86 1.16 -11.37
C LEU A 94 -10.97 2.49 -10.61
N GLY A 95 -11.13 3.61 -11.33
CA GLY A 95 -11.14 4.98 -10.79
C GLY A 95 -12.48 5.46 -10.21
N GLY A 96 -13.50 4.61 -10.11
CA GLY A 96 -14.78 5.02 -9.54
C GLY A 96 -15.94 4.11 -9.94
N MET A 97 -15.86 2.85 -9.54
CA MET A 97 -16.98 1.90 -9.47
C MET A 97 -16.75 0.93 -8.31
#